data_AF-A0A0L0M0U2-F1
#
_entry.id   AF-A0A0L0M0U2-F1
#
_cell.length_a   1.000
_cell.length_b   1.000
_cell.length_c   1.000
_cell.angle_alpha   90.00
_cell.angle_beta   90.00
_cell.angle_gamma   90.00
#
_symmetry.space_group_name_H-M   'P 1'
#
loop_
_entity.id
_entity.type
_entity.pdbx_description
1 polymer ?
#
loop_
_entity_poly.entity_id
_entity_poly.type
_entity_poly.pdbx_seq_one_letter_code
_entity_poly.pdbx_strand_id
1 'polypeptide(L)'
;MAAIYQKGLAEARWDSMTGAAQALGWHKTKLMRAVAISQLPIEVLQLFEGKTLLYANGDVLLKIHQVIGTAKMVECAEELLKKPKRRSAEQIVAHLMGVKEESRLALKIRKVRSQRVTRFVFEFSVKVSEAAEIIAGGEDLAPIIKTALSMLQTKQKARKQRTKPT
;
A
#
# COMPACT_ATOMS: atom_id res chain seq x y z
N MET A 1 -7.93 10.08 -13.45
CA MET A 1 -7.07 11.24 -13.12
C MET A 1 -5.74 11.19 -13.86
N ALA A 2 -4.93 10.13 -13.69
CA ALA A 2 -3.65 10.02 -14.38
C ALA A 2 -3.76 10.04 -15.91
N ALA A 3 -4.72 9.31 -16.49
CA ALA A 3 -4.94 9.31 -17.94
C ALA A 3 -5.28 10.71 -18.50
N ILE A 4 -6.05 11.51 -17.74
CA ILE A 4 -6.37 12.89 -18.11
C ILE A 4 -5.10 13.74 -18.11
N TYR A 5 -4.28 13.64 -17.06
CA TYR A 5 -3.00 14.33 -16.96
C TYR A 5 -2.05 13.99 -18.13
N GLN A 6 -1.86 12.70 -18.41
CA GLN A 6 -1.00 12.23 -19.50
C GLN A 6 -1.49 12.72 -20.87
N LYS A 7 -2.81 12.69 -21.11
CA LYS A 7 -3.41 13.23 -22.33
C LYS A 7 -3.14 14.73 -22.48
N GLY A 8 -3.32 15.51 -21.42
CA GLY A 8 -3.07 16.95 -21.48
C GLY A 8 -1.58 17.33 -21.60
N LEU A 9 -0.66 16.50 -21.10
CA LEU A 9 0.77 16.64 -21.42
C LEU A 9 1.05 16.37 -22.90
N ALA A 10 0.50 15.29 -23.46
CA ALA A 10 0.70 14.91 -24.86
C ALA A 10 0.15 15.95 -25.84
N GLU A 11 -0.95 16.61 -25.47
CA GLU A 11 -1.59 17.68 -26.25
C GLU A 11 -1.05 19.08 -25.92
N ALA A 12 0.05 19.18 -25.16
CA ALA A 12 0.69 20.43 -24.72
C ALA A 12 -0.27 21.42 -24.00
N ARG A 13 -1.38 20.94 -23.44
CA ARG A 13 -2.30 21.76 -22.63
C ARG A 13 -1.67 22.18 -21.31
N TRP A 14 -0.77 21.34 -20.80
CA TRP A 14 -0.03 21.59 -19.56
C TRP A 14 1.43 21.24 -19.77
N ASP A 15 2.31 22.05 -19.20
CA ASP A 15 3.77 21.85 -19.17
C ASP A 15 4.25 21.34 -17.80
N SER A 16 3.37 21.39 -16.80
CA SER A 16 3.72 21.18 -15.41
C SER A 16 2.57 20.58 -14.62
N MET A 17 2.92 19.79 -13.60
CA MET A 17 1.97 19.21 -12.66
C MET A 17 1.16 20.31 -11.91
N THR A 18 1.78 21.45 -11.67
CA THR A 18 1.13 22.60 -10.99
C THR A 18 0.06 23.21 -11.89
N GLY A 19 0.38 23.48 -13.17
CA GLY A 19 -0.57 24.01 -14.14
C GLY A 19 -1.75 23.06 -14.38
N ALA A 20 -1.48 21.76 -14.53
CA ALA A 20 -2.52 20.75 -14.65
C ALA A 20 -3.42 20.67 -13.42
N ALA A 21 -2.84 20.72 -12.21
CA ALA A 21 -3.61 20.68 -10.96
C ALA A 21 -4.55 21.89 -10.82
N GLN A 22 -4.07 23.10 -11.13
CA GLN A 22 -4.90 24.31 -11.14
C GLN A 22 -6.02 24.22 -12.17
N ALA A 23 -5.70 23.85 -13.42
CA ALA A 23 -6.68 23.75 -14.50
C ALA A 23 -7.78 22.72 -14.20
N LEU A 24 -7.43 21.62 -13.51
CA LEU A 24 -8.37 20.56 -13.13
C LEU A 24 -9.08 20.83 -11.79
N GLY A 25 -8.76 21.92 -11.08
CA GLY A 25 -9.31 22.21 -9.76
C GLY A 25 -8.92 21.19 -8.69
N TRP A 26 -7.79 20.49 -8.87
CA TRP A 26 -7.34 19.43 -7.98
C TRP A 26 -6.14 19.88 -7.15
N HIS A 27 -6.03 19.34 -5.93
CA HIS A 27 -4.78 19.45 -5.18
C HIS A 27 -3.66 18.72 -5.92
N LYS A 28 -2.54 19.42 -6.15
CA LYS A 28 -1.32 18.88 -6.79
C LYS A 28 -0.89 17.52 -6.22
N THR A 29 -0.97 17.35 -4.90
CA THR A 29 -0.61 16.10 -4.21
C THR A 29 -1.52 14.92 -4.58
N LYS A 30 -2.82 15.17 -4.80
CA LYS A 30 -3.76 14.13 -5.28
C LYS A 30 -3.43 13.72 -6.71
N LEU A 31 -3.14 14.70 -7.57
CA LEU A 31 -2.79 14.44 -8.97
C LEU A 31 -1.48 13.66 -9.10
N MET A 32 -0.42 14.11 -8.43
CA MET A 32 0.86 13.40 -8.39
C MET A 32 0.70 11.96 -7.94
N ARG A 33 -0.09 11.72 -6.90
CA ARG A 33 -0.32 10.39 -6.35
C ARG A 33 -1.11 9.50 -7.32
N ALA A 34 -2.14 10.03 -7.96
CA ALA A 34 -2.88 9.28 -8.97
C ALA A 34 -1.97 8.87 -10.15
N VAL A 35 -1.07 9.76 -10.57
CA VAL A 35 -0.06 9.47 -11.60
C VAL A 35 0.90 8.39 -11.13
N ALA A 36 1.44 8.49 -9.91
CA ALA A 36 2.33 7.46 -9.36
C ALA A 36 1.64 6.08 -9.29
N ILE A 37 0.37 6.02 -8.85
CA ILE A 37 -0.39 4.75 -8.81
C ILE A 37 -0.55 4.18 -10.22
N SER A 38 -0.81 5.02 -11.23
CA SER A 38 -0.96 4.55 -12.62
C SER A 38 0.34 4.02 -13.26
N GLN A 39 1.49 4.26 -12.62
CA GLN A 39 2.79 3.75 -13.05
C GLN A 39 3.16 2.43 -12.37
N LEU A 40 2.32 1.89 -11.48
CA LEU A 40 2.51 0.54 -10.96
C LEU A 40 2.44 -0.49 -12.08
N PRO A 41 3.05 -1.68 -11.91
CA PRO A 41 3.01 -2.74 -12.90
C PRO A 41 1.58 -3.10 -13.32
N ILE A 42 1.40 -3.46 -14.59
CA ILE A 42 0.08 -3.72 -15.18
C ILE A 42 -0.64 -4.85 -14.46
N GLU A 43 0.10 -5.87 -14.02
CA GLU A 43 -0.40 -7.02 -13.27
C GLU A 43 -1.01 -6.58 -11.93
N VAL A 44 -0.38 -5.60 -11.28
CA VAL A 44 -0.90 -5.01 -10.04
C VAL A 44 -2.18 -4.23 -10.31
N LEU A 45 -2.20 -3.42 -11.37
CA LEU A 45 -3.38 -2.62 -11.74
C LEU A 45 -4.57 -3.50 -12.09
N GLN A 46 -4.34 -4.61 -12.80
CA GLN A 46 -5.36 -5.61 -13.15
C GLN A 46 -6.07 -6.20 -11.94
N LEU A 47 -5.38 -6.42 -10.82
CA LEU A 47 -6.00 -6.94 -9.59
C LEU A 47 -7.11 -6.03 -9.05
N PHE A 48 -7.05 -4.73 -9.35
CA PHE A 48 -8.02 -3.73 -8.92
C PHE A 48 -8.99 -3.32 -10.03
N GLU A 49 -8.97 -3.95 -11.19
CA GLU A 49 -10.01 -3.73 -12.20
C GLU A 49 -11.40 -4.03 -11.63
N GLY A 50 -12.33 -3.13 -11.93
CA GLY A 50 -13.69 -3.16 -11.38
C GLY A 50 -13.79 -2.86 -9.88
N LYS A 51 -12.69 -2.47 -9.19
CA LYS A 51 -12.68 -2.16 -7.76
C LYS A 51 -12.36 -0.69 -7.53
N THR A 52 -13.05 -0.07 -6.57
CA THR A 52 -12.73 1.29 -6.14
C THR A 52 -11.42 1.28 -5.35
N LEU A 53 -10.35 1.76 -5.98
CA LEU A 53 -9.06 1.95 -5.34
C LEU A 53 -9.11 3.21 -4.46
N LEU A 54 -9.42 3.02 -3.17
CA LEU A 54 -9.41 4.10 -2.20
C LEU A 54 -7.99 4.70 -2.09
N TYR A 55 -7.91 6.01 -1.84
CA TYR A 55 -6.64 6.73 -1.69
C TYR A 55 -5.69 6.09 -0.68
N ALA A 56 -6.24 5.54 0.41
CA ALA A 56 -5.46 4.84 1.41
C ALA A 56 -4.75 3.60 0.83
N ASN A 57 -5.43 2.83 -0.02
CA ASN A 57 -4.88 1.60 -0.60
C ASN A 57 -3.81 1.93 -1.65
N GLY A 58 -4.01 2.98 -2.45
CA GLY A 58 -2.99 3.46 -3.39
C GLY A 58 -1.67 3.85 -2.73
N ASP A 59 -1.73 4.53 -1.57
CA ASP A 59 -0.53 4.86 -0.78
C ASP A 59 0.19 3.62 -0.25
N VAL A 60 -0.57 2.58 0.10
CA VAL A 60 0.00 1.32 0.57
C VAL A 60 0.69 0.61 -0.59
N LEU A 61 0.08 0.56 -1.78
CA LEU A 61 0.67 -0.06 -2.96
C LEU A 61 1.99 0.59 -3.37
N LEU A 62 2.07 1.93 -3.39
CA LEU A 62 3.31 2.64 -3.69
C LEU A 62 4.41 2.34 -2.66
N LYS A 63 4.05 2.14 -1.40
CA LYS A 63 5.01 1.77 -0.35
C LYS A 63 5.46 0.33 -0.45
N ILE A 64 4.55 -0.59 -0.77
CA ILE A 64 4.89 -1.99 -1.04
C ILE A 64 5.90 -2.01 -2.19
N HIS A 65 5.59 -1.35 -3.31
CA HIS A 65 6.49 -1.22 -4.46
C HIS A 65 7.89 -0.71 -4.07
N GLN A 66 7.99 0.30 -3.21
CA GLN A 66 9.27 0.80 -2.70
C GLN A 66 10.03 -0.19 -1.80
N VAL A 67 9.32 -1.08 -1.08
CA VAL A 67 9.92 -1.99 -0.10
C VAL A 67 10.35 -3.31 -0.74
N ILE A 68 9.48 -3.93 -1.55
CA ILE A 68 9.73 -5.25 -2.14
C ILE A 68 10.25 -5.16 -3.59
N GLY A 69 10.18 -3.98 -4.19
CA GLY A 69 10.60 -3.74 -5.57
C GLY A 69 9.60 -4.26 -6.61
N THR A 70 9.84 -3.91 -7.87
CA THR A 70 8.96 -4.27 -9.00
C THR A 70 8.85 -5.78 -9.19
N ALA A 71 9.98 -6.50 -9.25
CA ALA A 71 10.00 -7.93 -9.58
C ALA A 71 9.15 -8.77 -8.61
N LYS A 72 9.33 -8.57 -7.30
CA LYS A 72 8.56 -9.32 -6.29
C LYS A 72 7.09 -8.93 -6.28
N MET A 73 6.79 -7.66 -6.52
CA MET A 73 5.41 -7.18 -6.58
C MET A 73 4.65 -7.78 -7.78
N VAL A 74 5.32 -7.92 -8.94
CA VAL A 74 4.78 -8.59 -10.12
C VAL A 74 4.57 -10.08 -9.85
N GLU A 75 5.56 -10.77 -9.27
CA GLU A 75 5.45 -12.19 -8.89
C GLU A 75 4.20 -12.44 -8.01
N CYS A 76 4.04 -11.67 -6.94
CA CYS A 76 2.87 -11.76 -6.06
C CYS A 76 1.55 -11.42 -6.78
N ALA A 77 1.59 -10.50 -7.75
CA ALA A 77 0.40 -10.15 -8.52
C ALA A 77 -0.02 -11.28 -9.48
N GLU A 78 0.95 -11.89 -10.17
CA GLU A 78 0.70 -13.02 -11.04
C GLU A 78 0.15 -14.24 -10.30
N GLU A 79 0.65 -14.51 -9.09
CA GLU A 79 0.13 -15.60 -8.24
C GLU A 79 -1.37 -15.43 -7.96
N LEU A 80 -1.81 -14.20 -7.70
CA LEU A 80 -3.23 -13.88 -7.50
C LEU A 80 -4.05 -14.01 -8.79
N LEU A 81 -3.50 -13.57 -9.92
CA LEU A 81 -4.16 -13.65 -11.23
C LEU A 81 -4.34 -15.10 -11.68
N LYS A 82 -3.37 -15.98 -11.42
CA LYS A 82 -3.44 -17.43 -11.70
C LYS A 82 -4.50 -18.16 -10.89
N LYS A 83 -4.92 -17.61 -9.74
CA LYS A 83 -5.94 -18.17 -8.84
C LYS A 83 -7.18 -17.26 -8.78
N PRO A 84 -8.03 -17.22 -9.83
CA PRO A 84 -9.16 -16.31 -9.89
C PRO A 84 -10.18 -16.60 -8.78
N LYS A 85 -10.29 -15.67 -7.84
CA LYS A 85 -11.20 -15.70 -6.68
C LYS A 85 -11.62 -14.27 -6.36
N ARG A 86 -12.84 -14.07 -5.86
CA ARG A 86 -13.29 -12.74 -5.39
C ARG A 86 -12.46 -12.34 -4.16
N ARG A 87 -11.77 -11.21 -4.26
CA ARG A 87 -10.95 -10.63 -3.19
C ARG A 87 -11.31 -9.16 -2.99
N SER A 88 -11.33 -8.73 -1.74
CA SER A 88 -11.40 -7.31 -1.41
C SER A 88 -10.07 -6.62 -1.72
N ALA A 89 -10.09 -5.29 -1.84
CA ALA A 89 -8.87 -4.50 -2.03
C ALA A 89 -7.86 -4.72 -0.88
N GLU A 90 -8.34 -4.92 0.35
CA GLU A 90 -7.50 -5.20 1.52
C GLU A 90 -6.82 -6.57 1.43
N GLN A 91 -7.55 -7.60 0.97
CA GLN A 91 -6.98 -8.94 0.77
C GLN A 91 -5.91 -8.95 -0.32
N ILE A 92 -6.13 -8.21 -1.41
CA ILE A 92 -5.13 -8.06 -2.47
C ILE A 92 -3.88 -7.37 -1.91
N VAL A 93 -4.05 -6.26 -1.18
CA VAL A 93 -2.93 -5.53 -0.56
C VAL A 93 -2.17 -6.41 0.42
N ALA A 94 -2.85 -7.19 1.26
CA ALA A 94 -2.22 -8.11 2.20
C ALA A 94 -1.37 -9.17 1.47
N HIS A 95 -1.90 -9.73 0.39
CA HIS A 95 -1.15 -10.71 -0.39
C HIS A 95 0.08 -10.11 -1.10
N LEU A 96 -0.04 -8.90 -1.64
CA LEU A 96 1.11 -8.15 -2.17
C LEU A 96 2.15 -7.80 -1.11
N MET A 97 1.79 -7.84 0.18
CA MET A 97 2.73 -7.73 1.30
C MET A 97 3.38 -9.07 1.69
N GLY A 98 3.09 -10.15 0.97
CA GLY A 98 3.56 -11.51 1.27
C GLY A 98 2.71 -12.24 2.31
N VAL A 99 1.53 -11.72 2.68
CA VAL A 99 0.59 -12.46 3.54
C VAL A 99 -0.12 -13.51 2.68
N LYS A 100 0.25 -14.78 2.84
CA LYS A 100 -0.42 -15.85 2.11
C LYS A 100 -1.90 -15.89 2.52
N GLU A 101 -2.78 -16.23 1.58
CA GLU A 101 -4.21 -16.42 1.91
C GLU A 101 -4.45 -17.57 2.91
N GLU A 102 -3.51 -18.52 2.93
CA GLU A 102 -3.45 -19.62 3.88
C GLU A 102 -3.05 -19.16 5.28
N SER A 103 -2.45 -17.97 5.41
CA SER A 103 -2.23 -17.32 6.69
C SER A 103 -3.58 -16.89 7.26
N ARG A 104 -4.23 -17.77 8.02
CA ARG A 104 -5.50 -17.54 8.74
C ARG A 104 -5.34 -16.58 9.94
N LEU A 105 -4.42 -15.62 9.80
CA LEU A 105 -3.99 -14.67 10.79
C LEU A 105 -4.78 -13.37 10.65
N ALA A 106 -5.60 -13.07 11.65
CA ALA A 106 -6.11 -11.73 11.81
C ALA A 106 -5.03 -10.88 12.49
N LEU A 107 -4.49 -9.88 11.79
CA LEU A 107 -3.56 -8.91 12.34
C LEU A 107 -4.27 -7.59 12.64
N LYS A 108 -4.24 -7.19 13.91
CA LYS A 108 -4.67 -5.88 14.37
C LYS A 108 -3.47 -5.07 14.85
N ILE A 109 -3.32 -3.86 14.33
CA ILE A 109 -2.23 -2.96 14.70
C ILE A 109 -2.81 -1.78 15.47
N ARG A 110 -2.38 -1.61 16.72
CA ARG A 110 -2.78 -0.48 17.57
C ARG A 110 -1.58 0.39 17.90
N LYS A 111 -1.77 1.71 17.82
CA LYS A 111 -0.80 2.68 18.32
C LYS A 111 -1.16 3.03 19.75
N VAL A 112 -0.28 2.73 20.69
CA VAL A 112 -0.46 3.07 22.10
C VAL A 112 0.53 4.16 22.47
N ARG A 113 0.04 5.27 23.02
CA ARG A 113 0.88 6.28 23.65
C ARG A 113 0.88 6.04 25.14
N SER A 114 2.06 5.86 25.72
CA SER A 114 2.24 5.85 27.16
C SER A 114 3.37 6.81 27.51
N GLN A 115 3.05 7.80 28.36
CA GLN A 115 3.96 8.83 28.84
C GLN A 115 4.80 9.49 27.71
N ARG A 116 6.05 9.07 27.51
CA ARG A 116 7.02 9.60 26.53
C ARG A 116 7.31 8.69 25.34
N VAL A 117 6.73 7.48 25.28
CA VAL A 117 7.02 6.49 24.24
C VAL A 117 5.76 6.16 23.45
N THR A 118 5.90 6.16 22.13
CA THR A 118 4.88 5.60 21.24
C THR A 118 5.21 4.13 21.02
N ARG A 119 4.31 3.24 21.44
CA ARG A 119 4.39 1.80 21.20
C ARG A 119 3.44 1.41 20.08
N PHE A 120 3.84 0.41 19.32
CA PHE A 120 2.95 -0.27 18.38
C PHE A 120 2.68 -1.66 18.93
N VAL A 121 1.40 -1.99 19.02
CA VAL A 121 0.93 -3.28 19.48
C VAL A 121 0.43 -4.02 18.26
N PHE A 122 1.08 -5.13 17.98
CA PHE A 122 0.70 -6.09 16.95
C PHE A 122 -0.04 -7.21 17.66
N GLU A 123 -1.32 -7.34 17.38
CA GLU A 123 -2.17 -8.37 17.94
C GLU A 123 -2.51 -9.34 16.81
N PHE A 124 -2.02 -10.57 16.96
CA PHE A 124 -2.26 -11.66 16.04
C PHE A 124 -3.32 -12.56 16.67
N SER A 125 -4.38 -12.86 15.92
CA SER A 125 -5.39 -13.82 16.33
C SER A 125 -5.48 -14.92 15.28
N VAL A 126 -5.41 -16.16 15.75
CA VAL A 126 -5.59 -17.38 14.96
C VAL A 126 -6.57 -18.29 15.70
N LYS A 127 -7.32 -19.12 14.96
CA LYS A 127 -8.08 -20.19 15.61
C LYS A 127 -7.14 -21.20 16.24
N VAL A 128 -7.47 -21.68 17.42
CA VAL A 128 -6.65 -22.67 18.15
C VAL A 128 -6.39 -23.93 17.30
N SER A 129 -7.38 -24.36 16.51
CA SER A 129 -7.28 -25.49 15.58
C SER A 129 -6.23 -25.33 14.48
N GLU A 130 -5.75 -24.11 14.25
CA GLU A 130 -4.82 -23.73 13.18
C GLU A 130 -3.46 -23.28 13.75
N ALA A 131 -3.33 -23.22 15.08
CA ALA A 131 -2.14 -22.68 15.75
C ALA A 131 -0.86 -23.48 15.45
N ALA A 132 -0.98 -24.80 15.27
CA ALA A 132 0.17 -25.68 15.01
C ALA A 132 0.84 -25.40 13.65
N GLU A 133 0.05 -25.09 12.61
CA GLU A 133 0.57 -24.76 11.27
C GLU A 133 1.31 -23.40 11.27
N ILE A 134 0.85 -22.46 12.09
CA ILE A 134 1.47 -21.12 12.19
C ILE A 134 2.77 -21.15 12.99
N ILE A 135 2.82 -21.95 14.06
CA ILE A 135 4.04 -22.11 14.87
C ILE A 135 5.18 -22.70 14.02
N ALA A 136 4.85 -23.57 13.05
CA ALA A 136 5.83 -24.15 12.13
C ALA A 136 6.36 -23.16 11.07
N GLY A 137 5.64 -22.07 10.78
CA GLY A 137 5.89 -21.16 9.67
C GLY A 137 6.33 -19.74 10.07
N GLY A 138 7.15 -19.58 11.12
CA GLY A 138 7.55 -18.28 11.70
C GLY A 138 8.10 -17.22 10.71
N GLU A 139 8.44 -17.62 9.48
CA GLU A 139 8.82 -16.72 8.38
C GLU A 139 7.68 -15.85 7.86
N ASP A 140 6.41 -16.27 7.97
CA ASP A 140 5.27 -15.56 7.38
C ASP A 140 4.94 -14.24 8.12
N LEU A 141 5.35 -14.09 9.38
CA LEU A 141 5.05 -12.90 10.19
C LEU A 141 6.06 -11.76 10.02
N ALA A 142 7.32 -12.08 9.72
CA ALA A 142 8.39 -11.10 9.65
C ALA A 142 8.18 -10.02 8.57
N PRO A 143 7.73 -10.33 7.34
CA PRO A 143 7.44 -9.32 6.31
C PRO A 143 6.33 -8.36 6.73
N ILE A 144 5.31 -8.87 7.43
CA ILE A 144 4.15 -8.11 7.88
C ILE A 144 4.56 -7.10 8.95
N ILE A 145 5.31 -7.56 9.95
CA ILE A 145 5.85 -6.73 11.03
C ILE A 145 6.80 -5.67 10.45
N LYS A 146 7.72 -6.07 9.56
CA LYS A 146 8.70 -5.17 8.94
C LYS A 146 8.02 -4.09 8.11
N THR A 147 7.00 -4.45 7.35
CA THR A 147 6.23 -3.48 6.54
C THR A 147 5.45 -2.52 7.42
N ALA A 148 4.73 -3.04 8.43
CA ALA A 148 3.99 -2.20 9.34
C ALA A 148 4.90 -1.23 10.11
N LEU A 149 6.04 -1.68 10.63
CA LEU A 149 7.03 -0.80 11.27
C LEU A 149 7.56 0.28 10.31
N SER A 150 7.80 -0.07 9.04
CA SER A 150 8.25 0.87 8.01
C SER A 150 7.19 1.94 7.68
N MET A 151 5.91 1.54 7.62
CA MET A 151 4.77 2.46 7.46
C MET A 151 4.62 3.44 8.63
N LEU A 152 5.06 3.02 9.82
CA LEU A 152 4.97 3.82 11.04
C LEU A 152 6.15 4.78 11.18
N GLN A 153 7.36 4.38 10.79
CA GLN A 153 8.53 5.25 10.75
C GLN A 153 8.38 6.38 9.73
N THR A 154 7.84 6.09 8.54
CA THR A 154 7.55 7.11 7.51
C THR A 154 6.54 8.15 7.97
N LYS A 155 5.48 7.74 8.68
CA LYS A 155 4.52 8.68 9.31
C LYS A 155 5.15 9.57 10.40
N GLN A 156 6.15 9.08 11.14
CA GLN A 156 6.86 9.88 12.14
C GLN A 156 7.83 10.89 11.51
N LYS A 157 8.59 10.49 10.47
CA LYS A 157 9.49 11.40 9.74
C LYS A 157 8.73 12.56 9.08
N ALA A 158 7.61 12.28 8.40
CA ALA A 158 6.74 13.30 7.81
C ALA A 158 6.14 14.26 8.85
N ARG A 159 5.90 13.78 10.08
CA ARG A 159 5.38 14.61 11.17
C ARG A 159 6.46 15.50 11.81
N LYS A 160 7.71 15.02 11.93
CA LYS A 160 8.86 15.82 12.39
C LYS A 160 9.28 16.91 11.39
N GLN A 161 9.15 16.65 10.08
CA GLN A 161 9.45 17.65 9.04
C GLN A 161 8.43 18.80 8.99
N ARG A 162 7.19 18.58 9.42
CA ARG A 162 6.16 19.64 9.54
C ARG A 162 6.28 20.50 10.80
N THR A 163 7.10 20.11 11.77
CA THR A 163 7.22 20.80 13.07
C THR A 163 8.57 21.51 13.25
N LYS A 164 9.45 21.53 12.25
CA LYS A 164 10.62 22.43 12.25
C LYS A 164 10.14 23.81 11.80
N PRO A 165 10.26 24.87 12.62
CA PRO A 165 10.07 26.23 12.13
C PRO A 165 11.22 26.54 11.15
N THR A 166 10.86 27.14 10.02
CA THR A 166 11.76 27.90 9.14
C THR A 166 12.43 29.03 9.90
#